data_AF-B5VEJ2-F1
#
_entry.id   AF-B5VEJ2-F1
#
_cell.length_a   1.000
_cell.length_b   1.000
_cell.length_c   1.000
_cell.angle_alpha   90.00
_cell.angle_beta   90.00
_cell.angle_gamma   90.00
#
_symmetry.space_group_name_H-M   'P 1'
#
loop_
_entity.id
_entity.type
_entity.pdbx_description
1 polymer ?
#
loop_
_entity_poly.entity_id
_entity_poly.type
_entity_poly.pdbx_seq_one_letter_code
_entity_poly.pdbx_strand_id
1 'polypeptide(L)'
;MTTTITNKKSCSGSVEAGKTRLTTEWKPESQVPQYVKNELSKPHPNYILAFLNVVQQLKIQRRTGYLDLGIKECESISDHMYRLSIITMLIKDSRVNRDKCVRIALVHDIAESLVGDITPVDPIGKEEKHRREWETIKYLCNALIKPYNEIAAKEIMDD
;
A
#
# COMPACT_ATOMS: atom_id res chain seq x y z
N MET A 1 -3.40 -64.37 -23.79
CA MET A 1 -2.82 -63.26 -23.01
C MET A 1 -1.32 -63.31 -23.21
N THR A 2 -0.80 -62.62 -24.22
CA THR A 2 0.63 -62.69 -24.53
C THR A 2 1.09 -61.47 -25.32
N THR A 3 2.23 -60.92 -24.87
CA THR A 3 3.29 -60.27 -25.66
C THR A 3 3.11 -58.79 -26.06
N THR A 4 4.06 -57.84 -26.08
CA THR A 4 5.39 -57.52 -25.48
C THR A 4 5.90 -56.27 -26.25
N ILE A 5 6.49 -55.27 -25.55
CA ILE A 5 7.59 -54.34 -25.95
C ILE A 5 7.39 -53.13 -26.93
N THR A 6 8.11 -52.04 -26.55
CA THR A 6 8.61 -50.83 -27.27
C THR A 6 7.60 -49.72 -27.64
N ASN A 7 7.91 -48.42 -27.57
CA ASN A 7 9.16 -47.78 -27.97
C ASN A 7 9.32 -46.35 -27.41
N LYS A 8 10.57 -45.93 -27.12
CA LYS A 8 10.95 -44.52 -26.97
C LYS A 8 10.81 -43.81 -28.32
N LYS A 9 10.21 -42.63 -28.35
CA LYS A 9 10.41 -41.65 -29.43
C LYS A 9 10.69 -40.28 -28.81
N SER A 10 11.92 -39.83 -28.98
CA SER A 10 12.31 -38.43 -28.97
C SER A 10 11.60 -37.71 -30.11
N CYS A 11 11.00 -36.56 -29.84
CA CYS A 11 10.73 -35.57 -30.88
C CYS A 11 11.01 -34.19 -30.31
N SER A 12 12.09 -33.60 -30.81
CA SER A 12 12.40 -32.19 -30.78
C SER A 12 11.22 -31.40 -31.38
N GLY A 13 10.55 -30.62 -30.56
CA GLY A 13 9.53 -29.66 -30.99
C GLY A 13 9.79 -28.35 -30.26
N SER A 14 10.24 -27.36 -31.03
CA SER A 14 10.49 -25.99 -30.62
C SER A 14 9.31 -25.43 -29.85
N VAL A 15 9.50 -25.11 -28.57
CA VAL A 15 8.52 -24.29 -27.83
C VAL A 15 8.69 -22.87 -28.34
N GLU A 16 7.83 -22.47 -29.28
CA GLU A 16 7.66 -21.08 -29.67
C GLU A 16 7.48 -20.22 -28.43
N ALA A 17 8.26 -19.14 -28.37
CA ALA A 17 8.23 -18.14 -27.33
C ALA A 17 6.83 -17.53 -27.20
N GLY A 18 6.03 -18.09 -26.29
CA GLY A 18 4.73 -17.57 -25.91
C GLY A 18 4.89 -16.24 -25.20
N LYS A 19 4.64 -15.16 -25.95
CA LYS A 19 4.15 -13.83 -25.52
C LYS A 19 4.45 -13.47 -24.06
N THR A 20 5.46 -12.62 -23.89
CA THR A 20 5.72 -11.84 -22.69
C THR A 20 4.42 -11.21 -22.17
N ARG A 21 3.93 -11.73 -21.05
CA ARG A 21 2.83 -11.14 -20.27
C ARG A 21 3.27 -9.71 -19.96
N LEU A 22 2.58 -8.70 -20.49
CA LEU A 22 2.79 -7.31 -20.09
C LEU A 22 2.52 -7.24 -18.59
N THR A 23 3.57 -7.29 -17.78
CA THR A 23 3.50 -7.01 -16.36
C THR A 23 3.20 -5.53 -16.26
N THR A 24 1.93 -5.19 -16.07
CA THR A 24 1.50 -3.83 -15.79
C THR A 24 2.25 -3.35 -14.55
N GLU A 25 3.15 -2.40 -14.75
CA GLU A 25 3.95 -1.80 -13.68
C GLU A 25 3.00 -1.21 -12.63
N TRP A 26 3.19 -1.57 -11.36
CA TRP A 26 2.36 -1.06 -10.27
C TRP A 26 2.63 0.42 -10.05
N LYS A 27 1.56 1.22 -9.99
CA LYS A 27 1.59 2.69 -9.77
C LYS A 27 0.49 3.13 -8.81
N PRO A 28 0.73 4.11 -7.91
CA PRO A 28 -0.26 4.54 -6.92
C PRO A 28 -1.53 5.10 -7.55
N GLU A 29 -1.44 5.84 -8.66
CA GLU A 29 -2.58 6.43 -9.38
C GLU A 29 -3.59 5.37 -9.84
N SER A 30 -3.10 4.17 -10.16
CA SER A 30 -3.95 3.06 -10.58
C SER A 30 -4.81 2.55 -9.43
N GLN A 31 -4.33 2.63 -8.19
CA GLN A 31 -4.99 2.14 -6.99
C GLN A 31 -5.94 3.16 -6.36
N VAL A 32 -5.89 4.43 -6.78
CA VAL A 32 -6.80 5.46 -6.27
C VAL A 32 -8.27 5.10 -6.61
N PRO A 33 -9.18 5.12 -5.63
CA PRO A 33 -10.59 4.80 -5.87
C PRO A 33 -11.24 5.72 -6.92
N GLN A 34 -12.17 5.17 -7.71
CA GLN A 34 -12.77 5.92 -8.83
C GLN A 34 -13.48 7.20 -8.39
N TYR A 35 -14.15 7.20 -7.23
CA TYR A 35 -14.83 8.39 -6.73
C TYR A 35 -13.85 9.52 -6.36
N VAL A 36 -12.62 9.19 -5.93
CA VAL A 36 -11.55 10.18 -5.71
C VAL A 36 -11.02 10.70 -7.05
N LYS A 37 -10.81 9.83 -8.04
CA LYS A 37 -10.44 10.24 -9.40
C LYS A 37 -11.46 11.21 -9.99
N ASN A 38 -12.75 10.93 -9.77
CA ASN A 38 -13.83 11.82 -10.20
C ASN A 38 -13.73 13.19 -9.52
N GLU A 39 -13.45 13.27 -8.22
CA GLU A 39 -13.21 14.54 -7.51
C GLU A 39 -12.05 15.33 -8.13
N LEU A 40 -10.93 14.64 -8.41
CA LEU A 40 -9.72 15.24 -8.99
C LEU A 40 -9.90 15.71 -10.44
N SER A 41 -10.87 15.16 -11.17
CA SER A 41 -11.17 15.53 -12.56
C SER A 41 -12.06 16.78 -12.71
N LYS A 42 -12.59 17.32 -11.61
CA LYS A 42 -13.45 18.52 -11.64
C LYS A 42 -12.66 19.76 -12.08
N PRO A 43 -13.31 20.79 -12.66
CA PRO A 43 -12.63 22.05 -13.01
C PRO A 43 -11.93 22.73 -11.82
N HIS A 44 -12.51 22.57 -10.62
CA HIS A 44 -11.95 23.02 -9.35
C HIS A 44 -11.96 21.84 -8.37
N PRO A 45 -10.92 21.00 -8.37
CA PRO A 45 -10.84 19.85 -7.48
C PRO A 45 -10.79 20.26 -6.01
N ASN A 46 -11.53 19.57 -5.16
CA ASN A 46 -11.32 19.66 -3.72
C ASN A 46 -10.23 18.68 -3.29
N TYR A 47 -8.98 19.15 -3.29
CA TYR A 47 -7.80 18.35 -2.94
C TYR A 47 -7.83 17.81 -1.51
N ILE A 48 -8.35 18.58 -0.55
CA ILE A 48 -8.50 18.12 0.85
C ILE A 48 -9.47 16.95 0.91
N LEU A 49 -10.64 17.08 0.26
CA LEU A 49 -11.63 16.01 0.22
C LEU A 49 -11.07 14.77 -0.46
N ALA A 50 -10.35 14.93 -1.58
CA ALA A 50 -9.68 13.82 -2.26
C ALA A 50 -8.68 13.10 -1.35
N PHE A 51 -7.82 13.85 -0.65
CA PHE A 51 -6.86 13.29 0.30
C PHE A 51 -7.55 12.56 1.46
N LEU A 52 -8.54 13.19 2.11
CA LEU A 52 -9.27 12.58 3.23
C LEU A 52 -10.02 11.31 2.81
N ASN A 53 -10.52 11.27 1.58
CA ASN A 53 -11.15 10.09 1.00
C ASN A 53 -10.17 8.95 0.73
N VAL A 54 -8.90 9.25 0.43
CA VAL A 54 -7.83 8.23 0.36
C VAL A 54 -7.47 7.75 1.75
N VAL A 55 -7.27 8.67 2.71
CA VAL A 55 -7.01 8.31 4.12
C VAL A 55 -8.14 7.46 4.72
N GLN A 56 -9.40 7.67 4.31
CA GLN A 56 -10.53 6.84 4.72
C GLN A 56 -10.33 5.35 4.41
N GLN A 57 -9.56 4.99 3.39
CA GLN A 57 -9.28 3.59 3.06
C GLN A 57 -8.64 2.84 4.24
N LEU A 58 -7.85 3.51 5.07
CA LEU A 58 -7.22 2.94 6.27
C LEU A 58 -8.25 2.49 7.33
N LYS A 59 -9.47 3.04 7.31
CA LYS A 59 -10.57 2.63 8.20
C LYS A 59 -11.30 1.39 7.71
N ILE A 60 -11.24 1.13 6.41
CA ILE A 60 -11.97 0.06 5.75
C ILE A 60 -11.10 -1.19 5.68
N GLN A 61 -9.83 -1.01 5.38
CA GLN A 61 -8.84 -2.08 5.29
C GLN A 61 -8.53 -2.66 6.67
N ARG A 62 -8.62 -3.98 6.75
CA ARG A 62 -8.30 -4.78 7.94
C ARG A 62 -6.82 -5.16 7.93
N ARG A 63 -6.23 -5.30 9.10
CA ARG A 63 -4.84 -5.76 9.21
C ARG A 63 -4.71 -7.19 8.69
N THR A 64 -4.01 -7.37 7.58
CA THR A 64 -3.96 -8.59 6.77
C THR A 64 -3.41 -9.77 7.57
N GLY A 65 -2.43 -9.55 8.45
CA GLY A 65 -1.88 -10.61 9.29
C GLY A 65 -2.91 -11.30 10.21
N TYR A 66 -3.97 -10.62 10.62
CA TYR A 66 -5.09 -11.27 11.34
C TYR A 66 -5.98 -12.08 10.39
N LEU A 67 -6.23 -11.57 9.18
CA LEU A 67 -7.02 -12.24 8.16
C LEU A 67 -6.35 -13.54 7.70
N ASP A 68 -5.02 -13.54 7.56
CA ASP A 68 -4.21 -14.71 7.21
C ASP A 68 -4.36 -15.84 8.24
N LEU A 69 -4.63 -15.48 9.49
CA LEU A 69 -4.91 -16.41 10.59
C LEU A 69 -6.40 -16.76 10.74
N GLY A 70 -7.26 -16.29 9.83
CA GLY A 70 -8.70 -16.53 9.82
C GLY A 70 -9.51 -15.66 10.79
N ILE A 71 -8.91 -14.63 11.39
CA ILE A 71 -9.59 -13.70 12.30
C ILE A 71 -10.21 -12.56 11.50
N LYS A 72 -11.52 -12.64 11.25
CA LYS A 72 -12.25 -11.69 10.39
C LYS A 72 -12.58 -10.36 11.07
N GLU A 73 -13.00 -10.42 12.33
CA GLU A 73 -13.34 -9.25 13.14
C GLU A 73 -12.08 -8.68 13.80
N CYS A 74 -11.18 -8.15 12.98
CA CYS A 74 -9.91 -7.58 13.42
C CYS A 74 -9.85 -6.07 13.23
N GLU A 75 -8.84 -5.46 13.84
CA GLU A 75 -8.61 -4.01 13.77
C GLU A 75 -8.34 -3.55 12.33
N SER A 76 -8.76 -2.33 12.02
CA SER A 76 -8.34 -1.63 10.81
C SER A 76 -6.92 -1.08 10.95
N ILE A 77 -6.30 -0.70 9.83
CA ILE A 77 -5.00 -0.04 9.85
C ILE A 77 -5.07 1.27 10.64
N SER A 78 -6.17 2.02 10.51
CA SER A 78 -6.37 3.25 11.28
C SER A 78 -6.51 3.02 12.79
N ASP A 79 -7.09 1.89 13.22
CA ASP A 79 -7.17 1.52 14.64
C ASP A 79 -5.77 1.24 15.22
N HIS A 80 -4.93 0.55 14.43
CA HIS A 80 -3.53 0.30 14.75
C HIS A 80 -2.75 1.61 14.93
N MET A 81 -2.81 2.50 13.94
CA MET A 81 -2.12 3.80 13.96
C MET A 81 -2.61 4.69 15.10
N TYR A 82 -3.92 4.70 15.38
CA TYR A 82 -4.49 5.45 16.50
C TYR A 82 -3.94 4.95 17.84
N ARG A 83 -4.01 3.64 18.11
CA ARG A 83 -3.46 3.06 19.35
C ARG A 83 -1.96 3.30 19.47
N LEU A 84 -1.21 3.20 18.37
CA LEU A 84 0.21 3.51 18.34
C LEU A 84 0.48 4.97 18.72
N SER A 85 -0.31 5.92 18.21
CA SER A 85 -0.19 7.34 18.56
C SER A 85 -0.40 7.60 20.07
N ILE A 86 -1.32 6.87 20.70
CA ILE A 86 -1.52 6.95 22.16
C ILE A 86 -0.33 6.35 22.90
N ILE A 87 0.21 5.23 22.42
CA ILE A 87 1.41 4.61 23.01
C ILE A 87 2.61 5.56 22.97
N THR A 88 2.84 6.28 21.88
CA THR A 88 3.98 7.21 21.77
C THR A 88 3.89 8.38 22.75
N MET A 89 2.68 8.80 23.15
CA MET A 89 2.49 9.82 24.20
C MET A 89 2.99 9.36 25.58
N LEU A 90 3.02 8.04 25.83
CA LEU A 90 3.43 7.44 27.11
C LEU A 90 4.95 7.25 27.24
N ILE A 91 5.73 7.60 26.22
CA ILE A 91 7.20 7.55 26.26
C ILE A 91 7.70 8.49 27.37
N LYS A 92 8.57 7.96 28.24
CA LYS A 92 9.13 8.71 29.39
C LYS A 92 10.53 9.28 29.13
N ASP A 93 11.19 8.85 28.06
CA ASP A 93 12.53 9.34 27.71
C ASP A 93 12.46 10.80 27.27
N SER A 94 13.04 11.70 28.07
CA SER A 94 13.05 13.15 27.80
C SER A 94 13.87 13.55 26.59
N ARG A 95 14.70 12.64 26.05
CA ARG A 95 15.46 12.86 24.81
C ARG A 95 14.62 12.64 23.56
N VAL A 96 13.43 12.03 23.70
CA VAL A 96 12.54 11.72 22.58
C VAL A 96 11.51 12.83 22.42
N ASN A 97 11.41 13.36 21.19
CA ASN A 97 10.34 14.29 20.84
C ASN A 97 9.03 13.51 20.60
N ARG A 98 8.17 13.47 21.64
CA ARG A 98 6.89 12.76 21.60
C ARG A 98 5.93 13.29 20.53
N ASP A 99 5.91 14.60 20.29
CA ASP A 99 5.03 15.18 19.28
C ASP A 99 5.42 14.70 17.87
N LYS A 100 6.73 14.63 17.59
CA LYS A 100 7.22 14.01 16.35
C LYS A 100 6.83 12.53 16.30
N CYS A 101 7.00 11.77 17.40
CA CYS A 101 6.59 10.35 17.43
C CYS A 101 5.09 10.16 17.19
N VAL A 102 4.23 11.03 17.71
CA VAL A 102 2.79 11.01 17.45
C VAL A 102 2.50 11.24 15.98
N ARG A 103 3.14 12.23 15.35
CA ARG A 103 2.97 12.48 13.91
C ARG A 103 3.45 11.30 13.06
N ILE A 104 4.65 10.77 13.34
CA ILE A 104 5.17 9.57 12.66
C ILE A 104 4.16 8.41 12.80
N ALA A 105 3.67 8.13 14.01
CA ALA A 105 2.69 7.05 14.21
C ALA A 105 1.41 7.24 13.37
N LEU A 106 0.96 8.49 13.19
CA LEU A 106 -0.21 8.83 12.39
C LEU A 106 0.02 8.76 10.88
N VAL A 107 1.25 8.62 10.39
CA VAL A 107 1.55 8.57 8.95
C VAL A 107 2.39 7.38 8.50
N HIS A 108 3.00 6.62 9.41
CA HIS A 108 3.95 5.57 9.04
C HIS A 108 3.37 4.50 8.10
N ASP A 109 2.11 4.11 8.33
CA ASP A 109 1.36 3.15 7.49
C ASP A 109 0.39 3.87 6.52
N ILE A 110 0.52 5.19 6.29
CA ILE A 110 -0.41 5.93 5.42
C ILE A 110 -0.40 5.42 3.97
N ALA A 111 0.72 4.86 3.52
CA ALA A 111 0.85 4.27 2.20
C ALA A 111 -0.08 3.07 1.99
N GLU A 112 -0.43 2.35 3.05
CA GLU A 112 -1.32 1.19 2.99
C GLU A 112 -2.73 1.59 2.51
N SER A 113 -3.08 2.88 2.57
CA SER A 113 -4.33 3.40 1.99
C SER A 113 -4.50 3.09 0.50
N LEU A 114 -3.41 2.93 -0.25
CA LEU A 114 -3.39 2.55 -1.67
C LEU A 114 -2.61 1.26 -1.94
N VAL A 115 -1.58 0.96 -1.15
CA VAL A 115 -0.75 -0.25 -1.31
C VAL A 115 -1.46 -1.51 -0.82
N GLY A 116 -2.29 -1.38 0.21
CA GLY A 116 -2.73 -2.51 1.04
C GLY A 116 -1.70 -2.83 2.14
N ASP A 117 -2.16 -3.50 3.19
CA ASP A 117 -1.31 -4.05 4.27
C ASP A 117 -0.61 -5.33 3.77
N ILE A 118 0.61 -5.17 3.24
CA ILE A 118 1.45 -6.26 2.70
C ILE A 118 2.15 -6.99 3.84
N THR A 119 1.95 -8.30 3.89
CA THR A 119 2.48 -9.20 4.92
C THR A 119 3.65 -10.05 4.41
N PRO A 120 4.37 -10.77 5.30
CA PRO A 120 5.43 -11.68 4.89
C PRO A 120 4.98 -12.88 4.04
N VAL A 121 3.68 -13.21 4.02
CA VAL A 121 3.16 -14.32 3.20
C VAL A 121 2.84 -13.90 1.77
N ASP A 122 2.75 -12.60 1.52
CA ASP A 122 2.49 -12.06 0.18
C ASP A 122 3.69 -12.27 -0.76
N PRO A 123 3.45 -12.48 -2.07
CA PRO A 123 4.50 -12.70 -3.06
C PRO A 123 5.20 -11.39 -3.49
N ILE A 124 5.40 -10.45 -2.56
CA ILE A 124 6.02 -9.15 -2.81
C ILE A 124 7.31 -9.05 -1.98
N GLY A 125 8.45 -8.93 -2.66
CA GLY A 125 9.75 -8.77 -2.01
C GLY A 125 9.87 -7.42 -1.28
N LYS A 126 10.78 -7.36 -0.30
CA LYS A 126 11.03 -6.16 0.54
C LYS A 126 11.28 -4.89 -0.30
N GLU A 127 12.08 -4.99 -1.36
CA GLU A 127 12.41 -3.85 -2.22
C GLU A 127 11.18 -3.32 -2.98
N GLU A 128 10.36 -4.22 -3.50
CA GLU A 128 9.14 -3.83 -4.20
C GLU A 128 8.10 -3.26 -3.23
N LYS A 129 7.93 -3.85 -2.03
CA LYS A 129 7.09 -3.30 -0.96
C LYS A 129 7.50 -1.85 -0.66
N HIS A 130 8.78 -1.65 -0.38
CA HIS A 130 9.32 -0.32 -0.08
C HIS A 130 9.14 0.66 -1.24
N ARG A 131 9.37 0.22 -2.48
CA ARG A 131 9.13 1.04 -3.68
C ARG A 131 7.67 1.48 -3.77
N ARG A 132 6.71 0.57 -3.63
CA ARG A 132 5.27 0.88 -3.70
C ARG A 132 4.84 1.86 -2.62
N GLU A 133 5.33 1.65 -1.40
CA GLU A 133 5.05 2.52 -0.26
C GLU A 133 5.61 3.92 -0.48
N TRP A 134 6.86 4.01 -0.91
CA TRP A 134 7.51 5.29 -1.16
C TRP A 134 6.89 6.05 -2.34
N GLU A 135 6.56 5.38 -3.45
CA GLU A 135 5.80 5.99 -4.55
C GLU A 135 4.43 6.48 -4.09
N THR A 136 3.77 5.75 -3.19
CA THR A 136 2.50 6.18 -2.62
C THR A 136 2.63 7.45 -1.79
N ILE A 137 3.59 7.51 -0.87
CA ILE A 137 3.82 8.70 -0.05
C ILE A 137 4.12 9.90 -0.95
N LYS A 138 4.98 9.74 -1.96
CA LYS A 138 5.25 10.77 -2.97
C LYS A 138 4.00 11.20 -3.71
N TYR A 139 3.14 10.27 -4.11
CA TYR A 139 1.88 10.60 -4.78
C TYR A 139 0.95 11.40 -3.85
N LEU A 140 0.73 10.93 -2.61
CA LEU A 140 -0.13 11.61 -1.64
C LEU A 140 0.37 13.05 -1.40
N CYS A 141 1.64 13.23 -1.07
CA CYS A 141 2.18 14.54 -0.76
C CYS A 141 2.22 15.46 -1.98
N ASN A 142 2.71 15.00 -3.14
CA ASN A 142 2.91 15.87 -4.30
C ASN A 142 1.62 16.13 -5.10
N ALA A 143 0.76 15.12 -5.24
CA ALA A 143 -0.43 15.23 -6.09
C ALA A 143 -1.69 15.64 -5.32
N LEU A 144 -1.80 15.30 -4.03
CA LEU A 144 -3.01 15.57 -3.25
C LEU A 144 -2.85 16.69 -2.23
N ILE A 145 -1.71 16.76 -1.52
CA ILE A 145 -1.53 17.72 -0.42
C ILE A 145 -0.92 19.03 -0.92
N LYS A 146 0.19 18.95 -1.66
CA LYS A 146 0.95 20.12 -2.15
C LYS A 146 0.12 21.16 -2.91
N PRO A 147 -0.85 20.79 -3.79
CA PRO A 147 -1.69 21.77 -4.47
C PRO A 147 -2.52 22.66 -3.52
N TYR A 148 -2.79 22.18 -2.30
CA TYR A 148 -3.51 22.94 -1.27
C TYR A 148 -2.56 23.56 -0.23
N ASN A 149 -1.58 22.81 0.26
CA ASN A 149 -0.63 23.25 1.28
C ASN A 149 0.73 22.55 1.11
N GLU A 150 1.70 23.28 0.55
CA GLU A 150 3.06 22.76 0.31
C GLU A 150 3.84 22.49 1.60
N ILE A 151 3.62 23.28 2.66
CA ILE A 151 4.31 23.10 3.95
C ILE A 151 3.88 21.79 4.58
N ALA A 152 2.56 21.54 4.65
CA ALA A 152 2.02 20.29 5.19
C ALA A 152 2.49 19.07 4.38
N ALA A 153 2.56 19.18 3.05
CA ALA A 153 3.06 18.11 2.20
C ALA A 153 4.52 17.74 2.52
N LYS A 154 5.35 18.74 2.81
CA LYS A 154 6.74 18.54 3.20
C LYS A 154 6.84 17.93 4.60
N GLU A 155 6.09 18.43 5.57
CA GLU A 155 6.11 17.91 6.94
C GLU A 155 5.70 16.44 6.99
N ILE A 156 4.64 16.05 6.26
CA ILE A 156 4.19 14.64 6.19
C ILE A 156 5.20 13.75 5.45
N MET A 157 5.95 14.28 4.49
CA MET A 157 7.02 13.54 3.81
C MET A 157 8.23 13.30 4.74
N ASP A 158 8.48 14.24 5.65
CA ASP A 158 9.62 14.23 6.57
C ASP A 158 9.30 13.50 7.90
N ASP A 159 8.02 13.30 8.24
CA ASP A 159 7.52 12.46 9.35
C ASP A 159 7.58 10.97 8.96
#